data_AF-A0A9E3WUQ1-F1
#
_entry.id   AF-A0A9E3WUQ1-F1
#
_cell.length_a   1.000
_cell.length_b   1.000
_cell.length_c   1.000
_cell.angle_alpha   90.00
_cell.angle_beta   90.00
_cell.angle_gamma   90.00
#
_symmetry.space_group_name_H-M   'P 1'
#
loop_
_entity.id
_entity.type
_entity.pdbx_description
1 polymer ?
#
loop_
_entity_poly.entity_id
_entity_poly.type
_entity_poly.pdbx_seq_one_letter_code
_entity_poly.pdbx_strand_id
1 'polypeptide(L)'
;EGLIAADKMLASDAPSYYKQYAILAYARLGSREHVAKVEKLLDDETVCTTHRVNDTEYQTQFRDIALAVALHLYGQDPKAFGFDRLARHSQYVFSSYSLGFEDDAKRQAAFDQWHAFRREQDERRPPAN
;
A
#
# COMPACT_ATOMS: atom_id res chain seq x y z
N GLU A 1 3.57 -4.47 -20.00
CA GLU A 1 5.02 -4.60 -19.71
C GLU A 1 5.44 -4.07 -18.34
N GLY A 2 5.03 -2.87 -17.93
CA GLY A 2 5.45 -2.27 -16.65
C GLY A 2 5.14 -3.10 -15.38
N LEU A 3 3.96 -3.73 -15.28
CA LEU A 3 3.62 -4.58 -14.13
C LEU A 3 4.40 -5.91 -14.10
N ILE A 4 4.82 -6.43 -15.26
CA ILE A 4 5.68 -7.62 -15.34
C ILE A 4 7.07 -7.29 -14.77
N ALA A 5 7.59 -6.10 -15.05
CA ALA A 5 8.85 -5.64 -14.47
C ALA A 5 8.72 -5.42 -12.95
N ALA A 6 7.58 -4.89 -12.48
CA ALA A 6 7.29 -4.77 -11.06
C ALA A 6 7.28 -6.14 -10.36
N ASP A 7 6.62 -7.15 -10.95
CA ASP A 7 6.61 -8.51 -10.42
C ASP A 7 8.02 -9.10 -10.31
N LYS A 8 8.85 -8.91 -11.34
CA LYS A 8 10.26 -9.35 -11.32
C LYS A 8 11.06 -8.66 -10.22
N MET A 9 10.86 -7.35 -10.02
CA MET A 9 11.54 -6.59 -8.97
C MET A 9 11.15 -7.09 -7.57
N LEU A 10 9.86 -7.34 -7.32
CA LEU A 10 9.38 -7.87 -6.04
C LEU A 10 9.98 -9.24 -5.73
N ALA A 11 10.11 -10.11 -6.74
CA ALA A 11 10.68 -11.45 -6.61
C ALA A 11 12.22 -11.49 -6.55
N SER A 12 12.90 -10.39 -6.87
CA SER A 12 14.37 -10.32 -6.86
C SER A 12 14.97 -10.32 -5.45
N ASP A 13 16.29 -10.34 -5.34
CA ASP A 13 17.06 -10.13 -4.10
C ASP A 13 17.37 -8.65 -3.81
N ALA A 14 16.79 -7.72 -4.60
CA ALA A 14 17.03 -6.30 -4.43
C ALA A 14 16.64 -5.81 -3.02
N PRO A 15 17.33 -4.79 -2.47
CA PRO A 15 16.97 -4.17 -1.21
C PRO A 15 15.51 -3.70 -1.16
N SER A 16 14.90 -3.75 0.03
CA SER A 16 13.50 -3.38 0.24
C SER A 16 13.17 -1.96 -0.23
N TYR A 17 14.09 -1.01 -0.05
CA TYR A 17 13.95 0.37 -0.54
C TYR A 17 13.84 0.48 -2.08
N TYR A 18 14.32 -0.50 -2.86
CA TYR A 18 14.06 -0.53 -4.30
C TYR A 18 12.73 -1.20 -4.62
N LYS A 19 12.42 -2.30 -3.91
CA LYS A 19 11.18 -3.07 -4.10
C LYS A 19 9.92 -2.28 -3.81
N GLN A 20 9.96 -1.31 -2.91
CA GLN A 20 8.81 -0.43 -2.63
C GLN A 20 8.27 0.28 -3.88
N TYR A 21 9.13 0.63 -4.84
CA TYR A 21 8.70 1.28 -6.09
C TYR A 21 7.98 0.30 -7.03
N ALA A 22 8.25 -1.00 -6.90
CA ALA A 22 7.50 -2.01 -7.62
C ALA A 22 6.07 -2.14 -7.07
N ILE A 23 5.88 -2.00 -5.76
CA ILE A 23 4.53 -1.91 -5.16
C ILE A 23 3.83 -0.64 -5.65
N LEU A 24 4.50 0.52 -5.64
CA LEU A 24 3.93 1.78 -6.13
C LEU A 24 3.62 1.76 -7.64
N ALA A 25 4.31 0.95 -8.43
CA ALA A 25 3.98 0.77 -9.85
C ALA A 25 2.55 0.24 -10.04
N TYR A 26 2.04 -0.56 -9.10
CA TYR A 26 0.64 -1.00 -9.10
C TYR A 26 -0.34 0.16 -8.90
N ALA A 27 0.00 1.19 -8.12
CA ALA A 27 -0.87 2.36 -7.99
C ALA A 27 -1.00 3.13 -9.31
N ARG A 28 0.07 3.18 -10.12
CA ARG A 28 0.07 3.92 -11.39
C ARG A 28 -0.50 3.13 -12.56
N LEU A 29 -0.13 1.85 -12.65
CA LEU A 29 -0.37 1.01 -13.83
C LEU A 29 -1.44 -0.05 -13.60
N GLY A 30 -1.77 -0.32 -12.33
CA GLY A 30 -2.73 -1.33 -11.95
C GLY A 30 -4.18 -0.86 -12.07
N SER A 31 -5.06 -1.81 -11.81
CA SER A 31 -6.52 -1.66 -11.80
C SER A 31 -7.08 -2.51 -10.67
N ARG A 32 -8.40 -2.51 -10.47
CA ARG A 32 -9.08 -3.38 -9.48
C ARG A 32 -8.73 -4.86 -9.62
N GLU A 33 -8.42 -5.33 -10.82
CA GLU A 33 -8.03 -6.74 -11.08
C GLU A 33 -6.70 -7.12 -10.41
N HIS A 34 -5.86 -6.13 -10.13
CA HIS A 34 -4.53 -6.33 -9.57
C HIS A 34 -4.50 -6.27 -8.03
N VAL A 35 -5.62 -5.88 -7.40
CA VAL A 35 -5.73 -5.78 -5.94
C VAL A 35 -5.31 -7.08 -5.27
N ALA A 36 -5.80 -8.23 -5.74
CA ALA A 36 -5.49 -9.52 -5.12
C ALA A 36 -3.99 -9.87 -5.09
N LYS A 37 -3.18 -9.25 -5.97
CA LYS A 37 -1.71 -9.37 -5.90
C LYS A 37 -1.13 -8.47 -4.82
N VAL A 38 -1.59 -7.23 -4.75
CA VAL A 38 -1.14 -6.24 -3.76
C VAL A 38 -1.55 -6.68 -2.35
N GLU A 39 -2.73 -7.28 -2.19
CA GLU A 39 -3.23 -7.79 -0.91
C GLU A 39 -2.33 -8.85 -0.28
N LYS A 40 -1.59 -9.63 -1.08
CA LYS A 40 -0.63 -10.62 -0.56
C LYS A 40 0.54 -10.00 0.20
N LEU A 41 0.75 -8.70 0.06
CA LEU A 41 1.81 -7.95 0.74
C LEU A 41 1.31 -7.26 2.02
N LEU A 42 0.02 -7.38 2.37
CA LEU A 42 -0.56 -6.74 3.56
C LEU A 42 -0.05 -7.32 4.88
N ASP A 43 0.51 -8.52 4.86
CA ASP A 43 1.13 -9.15 6.02
C ASP A 43 2.67 -9.02 6.01
N ASP A 44 3.23 -8.36 4.99
CA ASP A 44 4.69 -8.22 4.85
C ASP A 44 5.20 -6.99 5.61
N GLU A 45 5.79 -7.23 6.77
CA GLU A 45 6.34 -6.22 7.67
C GLU A 45 7.75 -5.74 7.28
N THR A 46 8.25 -6.13 6.10
CA THR A 46 9.58 -5.69 5.63
C THR A 46 9.65 -4.16 5.60
N VAL A 47 10.58 -3.61 6.37
CA VAL A 47 10.83 -2.17 6.42
C VAL A 47 11.52 -1.71 5.13
N CYS A 48 10.93 -0.72 4.46
CA CYS A 48 11.46 -0.09 3.25
C CYS A 48 12.37 1.08 3.59
N THR A 49 11.86 1.96 4.44
CA THR A 49 12.48 3.23 4.80
C THR A 49 12.05 3.61 6.20
N THR A 50 13.02 4.10 6.96
CA THR A 50 12.80 4.73 8.25
C THR A 50 13.16 6.20 8.09
N HIS A 51 12.29 7.09 8.55
CA HIS A 51 12.56 8.52 8.52
C HIS A 51 12.00 9.18 9.76
N ARG A 52 12.72 10.20 10.25
CA ARG A 52 12.32 10.96 11.42
C ARG A 52 11.66 12.25 10.97
N VAL A 53 10.46 12.53 11.47
CA VAL A 53 9.80 13.82 11.29
C VAL A 53 9.60 14.43 12.67
N ASN A 54 10.30 15.54 12.89
CA ASN A 54 10.52 16.10 14.22
C ASN A 54 11.17 15.04 15.13
N ASP A 55 10.47 14.63 16.19
CA ASP A 55 10.94 13.63 17.16
C ASP A 55 10.27 12.25 17.03
N THR A 56 9.38 12.09 16.06
CA THR A 56 8.73 10.80 15.80
C THR A 56 9.45 10.09 14.66
N GLU A 57 9.85 8.84 14.92
CA GLU A 57 10.34 7.93 13.89
C GLU A 57 9.17 7.25 13.19
N TYR A 58 9.14 7.34 11.86
CA TYR A 58 8.16 6.68 11.02
C TYR A 58 8.86 5.58 10.24
N GLN A 59 8.29 4.39 10.29
CA GLN A 59 8.74 3.24 9.52
C GLN A 59 7.69 2.91 8.46
N THR A 60 8.09 3.01 7.19
CA THR A 60 7.26 2.55 6.08
C THR A 60 7.62 1.10 5.79
N GLN A 61 6.62 0.21 5.85
CA GLN A 61 6.74 -1.22 5.54
C GLN A 61 6.04 -1.55 4.22
N PHE A 62 6.32 -2.73 3.64
CA PHE A 62 5.62 -3.16 2.42
C PHE A 62 4.11 -3.19 2.60
N ARG A 63 3.62 -3.68 3.73
CA ARG A 63 2.19 -3.69 4.03
C ARG A 63 1.53 -2.31 4.00
N ASP A 64 2.21 -1.27 4.48
CA ASP A 64 1.67 0.09 4.49
C ASP A 64 1.49 0.62 3.07
N ILE A 65 2.50 0.38 2.23
CA ILE A 65 2.48 0.77 0.81
C ILE A 65 1.41 -0.02 0.07
N ALA A 66 1.35 -1.33 0.31
CA ALA A 66 0.35 -2.22 -0.29
C ALA A 66 -1.07 -1.77 0.06
N LEU A 67 -1.33 -1.40 1.32
CA LEU A 67 -2.63 -0.90 1.75
C LEU A 67 -3.00 0.39 1.02
N ALA A 68 -2.10 1.38 0.96
CA ALA A 68 -2.35 2.63 0.24
C ALA A 68 -2.62 2.40 -1.26
N VAL A 69 -1.90 1.47 -1.89
CA VAL A 69 -2.13 1.07 -3.27
C VAL A 69 -3.49 0.39 -3.43
N ALA A 70 -3.84 -0.55 -2.55
CA ALA A 70 -5.12 -1.26 -2.63
C ALA A 70 -6.30 -0.27 -2.51
N LEU A 71 -6.26 0.64 -1.54
CA LEU A 71 -7.24 1.72 -1.36
C LEU A 71 -7.36 2.56 -2.63
N HIS A 72 -6.23 2.98 -3.20
CA HIS A 72 -6.20 3.74 -4.44
C HIS A 72 -6.87 2.99 -5.61
N LEU A 73 -6.58 1.71 -5.77
CA LEU A 73 -7.17 0.87 -6.83
C LEU A 73 -8.68 0.65 -6.63
N TYR A 74 -9.18 0.71 -5.40
CA TYR A 74 -10.62 0.74 -5.11
C TYR A 74 -11.27 2.11 -5.31
N GLY A 75 -10.49 3.15 -5.58
CA GLY A 75 -10.96 4.54 -5.67
C GLY A 75 -11.23 5.17 -4.31
N GLN A 76 -10.74 4.57 -3.22
CA GLN A 76 -10.79 5.15 -1.88
C GLN A 76 -9.64 6.14 -1.69
N ASP A 77 -9.89 7.19 -0.90
CA ASP A 77 -8.82 8.09 -0.45
C ASP A 77 -8.08 7.44 0.74
N PRO A 78 -6.79 7.12 0.65
CA PRO A 78 -6.07 6.54 1.76
C PRO A 78 -6.05 7.44 3.01
N LYS A 79 -6.20 8.76 2.86
CA LYS A 79 -6.30 9.65 4.03
C LYS A 79 -7.53 9.36 4.89
N ALA A 80 -8.62 8.87 4.30
CA ALA A 80 -9.82 8.46 5.05
C ALA A 80 -9.61 7.18 5.88
N PHE A 81 -8.46 6.52 5.72
CA PHE A 81 -8.05 5.31 6.45
C PHE A 81 -6.86 5.59 7.38
N GLY A 82 -6.51 6.86 7.64
CA GLY A 82 -5.47 7.24 8.61
C GLY A 82 -4.08 7.48 8.02
N PHE A 83 -3.91 7.51 6.69
CA PHE A 83 -2.66 7.95 6.06
C PHE A 83 -2.50 9.49 6.07
N ASP A 84 -2.52 10.09 7.26
CA ASP A 84 -2.61 11.56 7.45
C ASP A 84 -1.51 12.34 6.72
N ARG A 85 -0.30 11.77 6.71
CA ARG A 85 0.90 12.39 6.13
C ARG A 85 1.04 12.16 4.63
N LEU A 86 0.14 11.40 4.01
CA LEU A 86 0.26 10.99 2.60
C LEU A 86 0.45 12.20 1.70
N ALA A 87 1.56 12.15 0.96
CA ALA A 87 1.96 13.11 -0.05
C ALA A 87 1.89 12.45 -1.43
N ARG A 88 1.36 13.20 -2.40
CA ARG A 88 1.29 12.77 -3.80
C ARG A 88 2.67 12.90 -4.45
N HIS A 89 2.97 12.01 -5.38
CA HIS A 89 4.16 12.07 -6.23
C HIS A 89 3.78 11.93 -7.70
N SER A 90 4.31 12.80 -8.57
CA SER A 90 3.95 12.83 -10.00
C SER A 90 4.32 11.54 -10.74
N GLN A 91 5.42 10.90 -10.33
CA GLN A 91 5.89 9.66 -10.96
C GLN A 91 5.28 8.40 -10.35
N TYR A 92 5.05 8.37 -9.04
CA TYR A 92 4.75 7.13 -8.30
C TYR A 92 3.37 7.13 -7.63
N VAL A 93 2.52 8.13 -7.94
CA VAL A 93 1.22 8.39 -7.30
C VAL A 93 1.37 8.86 -5.86
N PHE A 94 2.14 8.15 -5.04
CA PHE A 94 2.45 8.46 -3.65
C PHE A 94 3.95 8.60 -3.43
N SER A 95 4.32 9.43 -2.44
CA SER A 95 5.67 9.44 -1.89
C SER A 95 5.82 8.32 -0.87
N SER A 96 6.80 7.42 -1.04
CA SER A 96 7.02 6.32 -0.09
C SER A 96 7.35 6.79 1.33
N TYR A 97 8.00 7.94 1.48
CA TYR A 97 8.27 8.58 2.77
C TYR A 97 7.02 9.11 3.48
N SER A 98 5.84 9.01 2.88
CA SER A 98 4.61 9.53 3.44
C SER A 98 3.58 8.45 3.79
N LEU A 99 3.95 7.17 3.60
CA LEU A 99 3.03 6.03 3.74
C LEU A 99 3.19 5.27 5.06
N GLY A 100 4.23 5.54 5.85
CA GLY A 100 4.36 4.98 7.19
C GLY A 100 3.40 5.63 8.19
N PHE A 101 3.05 4.89 9.24
CA PHE A 101 2.23 5.35 10.35
C PHE A 101 3.11 5.87 11.51
N GLU A 102 2.52 6.71 12.36
CA GLU A 102 3.18 7.26 13.55
C GLU A 102 3.48 6.18 14.59
N ASP A 103 2.56 5.22 14.73
CA ASP A 103 2.67 4.11 15.64
C ASP A 103 1.90 2.89 15.10
N ASP A 104 2.11 1.75 15.75
CA ASP A 104 1.47 0.48 15.39
C ASP A 104 -0.05 0.49 15.62
N ALA A 105 -0.55 1.31 16.55
CA ALA A 105 -1.98 1.39 16.82
C ALA A 105 -2.73 2.07 15.67
N LYS A 106 -2.19 3.17 15.12
CA LYS A 106 -2.71 3.83 13.92
C LYS A 106 -2.62 2.93 12.70
N ARG A 107 -1.52 2.16 12.58
CA ARG A 107 -1.40 1.14 11.52
C ARG A 107 -2.52 0.13 11.65
N GLN A 108 -2.69 -0.50 12.82
CA GLN A 108 -3.72 -1.51 13.03
C GLN A 108 -5.12 -0.99 12.73
N ALA A 109 -5.45 0.23 13.17
CA ALA A 109 -6.75 0.85 12.90
C ALA A 109 -7.02 1.00 11.38
N ALA A 110 -6.02 1.40 10.59
CA ALA A 110 -6.13 1.49 9.14
C ALA A 110 -6.40 0.12 8.49
N PHE A 111 -5.71 -0.92 8.95
CA PHE A 111 -5.88 -2.28 8.46
C PHE A 111 -7.24 -2.86 8.87
N ASP A 112 -7.71 -2.62 10.09
CA ASP A 112 -9.03 -3.04 10.55
C ASP A 112 -10.14 -2.40 9.71
N GLN A 113 -10.02 -1.09 9.43
CA GLN A 113 -10.97 -0.37 8.57
C GLN A 113 -10.94 -0.91 7.14
N TRP A 114 -9.76 -1.25 6.62
CA TRP A 114 -9.63 -1.91 5.32
C TRP A 114 -10.31 -3.28 5.29
N HIS A 115 -10.09 -4.12 6.29
CA HIS A 115 -10.73 -5.43 6.37
C HIS A 115 -12.24 -5.33 6.48
N ALA A 116 -12.77 -4.35 7.24
CA ALA A 116 -14.20 -4.07 7.30
C ALA A 116 -14.74 -3.67 5.91
N PHE A 117 -14.08 -2.71 5.26
CA PHE A 117 -14.43 -2.29 3.90
C PHE A 117 -14.43 -3.46 2.91
N ARG A 118 -13.43 -4.34 2.95
CA ARG A 118 -13.32 -5.47 2.03
C ARG A 118 -14.42 -6.49 2.19
N ARG A 119 -14.81 -6.80 3.44
CA ARG A 119 -15.97 -7.66 3.72
C ARG A 119 -17.25 -7.10 3.10
N GLU A 120 -17.50 -5.80 3.28
CA GLU A 120 -18.67 -5.15 2.66
C GLU A 120 -18.63 -5.20 1.12
N GLN A 121 -17.46 -5.05 0.50
CA GLN A 121 -17.35 -5.14 -0.96
C GLN A 121 -17.61 -6.55 -1.48
N ASP A 122 -17.11 -7.57 -0.77
CA ASP A 122 -17.30 -8.97 -1.15
C ASP A 122 -18.78 -9.38 -1.01
N GLU A 123 -19.48 -8.90 0.02
CA GLU A 123 -20.93 -9.10 0.20
C GLU A 123 -21.77 -8.40 -0.88
N ARG A 124 -21.33 -7.22 -1.35
CA ARG A 124 -22.02 -6.48 -2.42
C ARG A 124 -21.77 -7.04 -3.81
N ARG A 125 -20.76 -7.91 -3.99
CA ARG A 125 -20.51 -8.56 -5.27
C ARG A 125 -21.53 -9.68 -5.45
N PRO A 126 -22.47 -9.61 -6.42
CA PRO A 126 -23.38 -10.72 -6.66
C PRO A 126 -22.57 -11.98 -7.00
N PRO A 127 -23.01 -13.18 -6.57
CA PRO A 127 -22.35 -14.42 -6.94
C PRO A 127 -22.25 -14.48 -8.47
N ALA A 128 -21.05 -14.77 -8.97
CA ALA A 128 -20.85 -14.99 -10.40
C ALA A 128 -21.73 -16.18 -10.82
N ASN A 129 -22.77 -15.89 -11.60
CA ASN A 129 -23.68 -16.87 -12.17
C ASN A 129 -22.99 -17.66 -13.30
#